data_AF-R8AVX0-F1
#
_entry.id   AF-R8AVX0-F1
#
_cell.length_a   1.000
_cell.length_b   1.000
_cell.length_c   1.000
_cell.angle_alpha   90.00
_cell.angle_beta   90.00
_cell.angle_gamma   90.00
#
_symmetry.space_group_name_H-M   'P 1'
#
loop_
_entity.id
_entity.type
_entity.pdbx_description
1 polymer ?
#
loop_
_entity_poly.entity_id
_entity_poly.type
_entity_poly.pdbx_seq_one_letter_code
_entity_poly.pdbx_strand_id
1 'polypeptide(L)'
;MEEKIIIGILGVIIGFLLNFVKELFTSRSVRKKEAEYLAIRMICIFEPFLHKCVSVAYDDGLPDKDGYSHAQTSTPDIDVEIKDVNWKSLPSELMYEILYFPSLIKNANRYISDVAENNSTPPDFDEVFEERQYQYALIGIKAAAIIEKLKSEYDIDRSNTGSGHGYAIEHLIKRKSIIDSIRRSRDK
;
A
#
# COMPACT_ATOMS: atom_id res chain seq x y z
N MET A 1 -16.45 -35.50 -55.01
CA MET A 1 -17.03 -34.24 -54.49
C MET A 1 -16.86 -34.17 -52.98
N GLU A 2 -17.10 -35.28 -52.26
CA GLU A 2 -16.98 -35.40 -50.80
C GLU A 2 -15.58 -35.12 -50.23
N GLU A 3 -14.50 -35.61 -50.85
CA GLU A 3 -13.12 -35.37 -50.35
C GLU A 3 -12.75 -33.89 -50.27
N LYS A 4 -13.17 -33.08 -51.25
CA LYS A 4 -12.90 -31.64 -51.26
C LYS A 4 -13.64 -30.91 -50.13
N ILE A 5 -14.84 -31.38 -49.78
CA ILE A 5 -15.64 -30.84 -48.67
C ILE A 5 -14.98 -31.19 -47.33
N ILE A 6 -14.50 -32.43 -47.17
CA ILE A 6 -13.79 -32.88 -45.95
C ILE A 6 -12.52 -32.05 -45.74
N ILE A 7 -11.71 -31.83 -46.79
CA ILE A 7 -10.48 -31.01 -46.71
C ILE A 7 -10.81 -29.56 -46.33
N GLY A 8 -11.87 -28.99 -46.90
CA GLY A 8 -12.33 -27.65 -46.55
C GLY A 8 -12.76 -27.52 -45.08
N ILE A 9 -13.54 -28.48 -44.57
CA ILE A 9 -13.98 -28.52 -43.17
C ILE A 9 -12.77 -28.69 -42.24
N LEU A 10 -11.81 -29.56 -42.58
CA LEU A 10 -10.60 -29.77 -41.79
C LEU A 10 -9.80 -28.47 -41.63
N GLY A 11 -9.65 -27.70 -42.71
CA GLY A 11 -8.98 -26.40 -42.69
C GLY A 11 -9.66 -25.39 -41.75
N VAL A 12 -11.01 -25.35 -41.75
CA VAL A 12 -11.78 -24.47 -40.85
C VAL A 12 -11.61 -24.87 -39.39
N ILE A 13 -11.66 -26.17 -39.08
CA ILE A 13 -11.47 -26.69 -37.71
C ILE A 13 -10.06 -26.37 -37.20
N ILE A 14 -9.04 -26.58 -38.02
CA ILE A 14 -7.64 -26.27 -37.67
C ILE A 14 -7.48 -24.75 -37.45
N GLY A 15 -8.03 -23.92 -38.34
CA GLY A 15 -8.01 -22.46 -38.18
C GLY A 15 -8.68 -21.99 -36.90
N PHE A 16 -9.83 -22.56 -36.55
CA PHE A 16 -10.54 -22.25 -35.30
C PHE A 16 -9.72 -22.66 -34.06
N LEU A 17 -9.14 -23.87 -34.06
CA LEU A 17 -8.28 -24.35 -32.97
C LEU A 17 -7.05 -23.45 -32.77
N LEU A 18 -6.37 -23.07 -33.85
CA LEU A 18 -5.20 -22.18 -33.78
C LEU A 18 -5.57 -20.79 -33.24
N ASN A 19 -6.70 -20.23 -33.67
CA ASN A 19 -7.19 -18.96 -33.15
C ASN A 19 -7.53 -19.04 -31.66
N PHE A 20 -8.25 -20.09 -31.24
CA PHE A 20 -8.62 -20.31 -29.85
C PHE A 20 -7.38 -20.46 -28.94
N VAL A 21 -6.39 -21.25 -29.36
CA VAL A 21 -5.13 -21.41 -28.61
C VAL A 21 -4.39 -20.07 -28.53
N LYS A 22 -4.26 -19.33 -29.63
CA LYS A 22 -3.64 -18.01 -29.65
C LYS A 22 -4.35 -17.04 -28.71
N GLU A 23 -5.68 -17.06 -28.67
CA GLU A 23 -6.48 -16.19 -27.81
C GLU A 23 -6.25 -16.50 -26.32
N LEU A 24 -6.14 -17.77 -25.94
CA LEU A 24 -5.80 -18.17 -24.57
C LEU A 24 -4.39 -17.72 -24.16
N PHE A 25 -3.39 -17.83 -25.04
CA PHE A 25 -2.04 -17.35 -24.74
C PHE A 25 -1.96 -15.82 -24.69
N THR A 26 -2.60 -15.15 -25.64
CA THR A 26 -2.59 -13.69 -25.76
C THR A 26 -3.29 -13.04 -24.58
N SER A 27 -4.48 -13.53 -24.21
CA SER A 27 -5.24 -13.03 -23.05
C SER A 27 -4.45 -13.16 -21.74
N ARG A 28 -3.72 -14.27 -21.54
CA ARG A 28 -2.84 -14.46 -20.38
C ARG A 28 -1.67 -13.46 -20.37
N SER A 29 -1.01 -13.26 -21.50
CA SER A 29 0.12 -12.33 -21.60
C SER A 29 -0.32 -10.88 -21.40
N VAL A 30 -1.46 -10.48 -21.98
CA VAL A 30 -2.04 -9.14 -21.81
C VAL A 30 -2.41 -8.92 -20.34
N ARG A 31 -3.13 -9.86 -19.71
CA ARG A 31 -3.49 -9.76 -18.29
C ARG A 31 -2.25 -9.65 -17.39
N LYS A 32 -1.17 -10.38 -17.70
CA LYS A 32 0.09 -10.29 -16.94
C LYS A 32 0.68 -8.88 -17.02
N LYS A 33 0.77 -8.30 -18.22
CA LYS A 33 1.29 -6.94 -18.42
C LYS A 33 0.42 -5.88 -17.75
N GLU A 34 -0.91 -6.02 -17.80
CA GLU A 34 -1.83 -5.14 -17.07
C GLU A 34 -1.61 -5.22 -15.55
N ALA A 35 -1.40 -6.43 -15.03
CA ALA A 35 -1.16 -6.65 -13.61
C ALA A 35 0.20 -6.10 -13.15
N GLU A 36 1.26 -6.33 -13.92
CA GLU A 36 2.60 -5.76 -13.70
C GLU A 36 2.54 -4.22 -13.73
N TYR A 37 1.85 -3.64 -14.72
CA TYR A 37 1.67 -2.19 -14.81
C TYR A 37 0.95 -1.62 -13.59
N LEU A 38 -0.16 -2.24 -13.18
CA LEU A 38 -0.91 -1.84 -11.99
C LEU A 38 -0.05 -1.98 -10.72
N ALA A 39 0.70 -3.06 -10.58
CA ALA A 39 1.60 -3.27 -9.45
C ALA A 39 2.68 -2.19 -9.35
N ILE A 40 3.35 -1.86 -10.46
CA ILE A 40 4.35 -0.78 -10.50
C ILE A 40 3.71 0.56 -10.10
N ARG A 41 2.54 0.88 -10.65
CA ARG A 41 1.80 2.12 -10.31
C ARG A 41 1.48 2.19 -8.82
N MET A 42 1.04 1.09 -8.22
CA MET A 42 0.75 1.02 -6.80
C MET A 42 2.02 1.19 -5.96
N ILE A 43 3.12 0.51 -6.30
CA ILE A 43 4.40 0.69 -5.61
C ILE A 43 4.82 2.18 -5.62
N CYS A 44 4.73 2.85 -6.78
CA CYS A 44 5.06 4.28 -6.89
C CYS A 44 4.14 5.21 -6.07
N ILE A 45 2.93 4.76 -5.72
CA ILE A 45 1.99 5.50 -4.87
C ILE A 45 2.26 5.22 -3.38
N PHE A 46 2.55 3.97 -3.03
CA PHE A 46 2.80 3.56 -1.65
C PHE A 46 4.19 3.96 -1.12
N GLU A 47 5.24 3.99 -1.96
CA GLU A 47 6.60 4.33 -1.52
C GLU A 47 6.71 5.76 -0.93
N PRO A 48 6.25 6.83 -1.60
CA PRO A 48 6.26 8.17 -1.00
C PRO A 48 5.38 8.26 0.26
N PHE A 49 4.26 7.53 0.28
CA PHE A 49 3.38 7.47 1.45
C PHE A 49 4.11 6.84 2.65
N LEU A 50 4.81 5.73 2.45
CA LEU A 50 5.64 5.06 3.47
C LEU A 50 6.65 6.03 4.09
N HIS A 51 7.33 6.83 3.28
CA HIS A 51 8.28 7.83 3.79
C HIS A 51 7.61 8.92 4.61
N LYS A 52 6.42 9.40 4.22
CA LYS A 52 5.66 10.36 5.03
C LYS A 52 5.19 9.76 6.35
N CYS A 53 4.86 8.46 6.39
CA CYS A 53 4.58 7.76 7.64
C CYS A 53 5.79 7.81 8.59
N VAL A 54 7.02 7.70 8.08
CA VAL A 54 8.24 7.85 8.91
C VAL A 54 8.31 9.26 9.49
N SER A 55 8.08 10.30 8.68
CA SER A 55 8.07 11.68 9.17
C SER A 55 7.06 11.89 10.30
N VAL A 56 5.85 11.34 10.17
CA VAL A 56 4.83 11.41 11.24
C VAL A 56 5.20 10.58 12.47
N ALA A 57 5.77 9.39 12.27
CA ALA A 57 6.18 8.50 13.37
C ALA A 57 7.28 9.11 14.26
N TYR A 58 7.98 10.14 13.77
CA TYR A 58 9.04 10.84 14.49
C TYR A 58 8.73 12.32 14.75
N ASP A 59 7.49 12.75 14.51
CA ASP A 59 7.02 14.11 14.81
C ASP A 59 6.55 14.17 16.27
N ASP A 60 7.38 14.75 17.13
CA ASP A 60 7.14 14.98 18.56
C ASP A 60 6.47 16.33 18.85
N GLY A 61 6.13 17.09 17.80
CA GLY A 61 5.53 18.40 17.93
C GLY A 61 6.56 19.50 18.22
N LEU A 62 6.20 20.73 17.82
CA LEU A 62 7.01 21.91 18.10
C LEU A 62 6.18 22.91 18.92
N PRO A 63 6.65 23.29 20.12
CA PRO A 63 6.01 24.34 20.91
C PRO A 63 6.00 25.69 20.18
N ASP A 64 4.87 26.38 20.23
CA ASP A 64 4.73 27.77 19.80
C ASP A 64 5.20 28.76 20.88
N LYS A 65 4.94 30.06 20.66
CA LYS A 65 5.34 31.13 21.57
C LYS A 65 4.60 31.10 22.92
N ASP A 66 3.42 30.47 22.95
CA ASP A 66 2.58 30.33 24.13
C ASP A 66 2.78 28.96 24.81
N GLY A 67 3.71 28.15 24.28
CA GLY A 67 4.10 26.84 24.79
C GLY A 67 3.28 25.67 24.24
N TYR A 68 2.30 25.90 23.35
CA TYR A 68 1.46 24.84 22.80
C TYR A 68 2.19 24.10 21.68
N SER A 69 2.27 22.77 21.78
CA SER A 69 2.92 21.94 20.77
C SER A 69 2.02 21.70 19.55
N HIS A 70 2.58 21.92 18.36
CA HIS A 70 1.90 21.70 17.09
C HIS A 70 2.64 20.69 16.22
N ALA A 71 1.88 19.87 15.49
CA ALA A 71 2.47 18.92 14.54
C ALA A 71 3.28 19.63 13.45
N GLN A 72 4.51 19.17 13.24
CA GLN A 72 5.40 19.72 12.22
C GLN A 72 5.19 19.08 10.85
N THR A 73 4.73 17.83 10.86
CA THR A 73 4.49 17.03 9.66
C THR A 73 3.00 17.01 9.33
N SER A 74 2.64 17.22 8.06
CA SER A 74 1.25 17.03 7.61
C SER A 74 0.83 15.56 7.65
N THR A 75 -0.40 15.28 8.07
CA THR A 75 -1.05 13.97 8.01
C THR A 75 -1.02 13.40 6.58
N PRO A 76 -0.34 12.27 6.32
CA PRO A 76 -0.27 11.71 4.98
C PRO A 76 -1.56 11.00 4.62
N ASP A 77 -1.89 11.12 3.34
CA ASP A 77 -3.01 10.46 2.68
C ASP A 77 -2.53 9.82 1.38
N ILE A 78 -3.34 8.92 0.83
CA ILE A 78 -3.03 8.18 -0.38
C ILE A 78 -4.28 8.03 -1.24
N ASP A 79 -4.15 8.35 -2.52
CA ASP A 79 -5.16 8.04 -3.52
C ASP A 79 -4.74 6.80 -4.30
N VAL A 80 -5.43 5.69 -4.01
CA VAL A 80 -5.21 4.41 -4.70
C VAL A 80 -6.12 4.25 -5.92
N GLU A 81 -7.15 5.09 -6.07
CA GLU A 81 -8.13 4.97 -7.16
C GLU A 81 -7.60 5.59 -8.46
N ILE A 82 -6.65 4.90 -9.07
CA ILE A 82 -6.14 5.31 -10.39
C ILE A 82 -7.10 4.88 -11.51
N LYS A 83 -7.25 5.77 -12.48
CA LYS A 83 -7.99 5.51 -13.73
C LYS A 83 -7.13 4.68 -14.69
N ASP A 84 -7.78 4.14 -15.72
CA ASP A 84 -7.14 3.46 -16.86
C ASP A 84 -6.34 2.20 -16.47
N VAL A 85 -6.76 1.51 -15.40
CA VAL A 85 -6.19 0.22 -14.97
C VAL A 85 -7.26 -0.85 -14.80
N ASN A 86 -6.86 -2.10 -15.02
CA ASN A 86 -7.72 -3.25 -14.79
C ASN A 86 -7.43 -3.86 -13.41
N TRP A 87 -8.21 -3.48 -12.39
CA TRP A 87 -8.07 -4.02 -11.03
C TRP A 87 -8.21 -5.55 -10.94
N LYS A 88 -9.00 -6.15 -11.84
CA LYS A 88 -9.21 -7.61 -11.90
C LYS A 88 -7.97 -8.36 -12.39
N SER A 89 -6.94 -7.65 -12.84
CA SER A 89 -5.66 -8.24 -13.23
C SER A 89 -4.83 -8.68 -12.01
N LEU A 90 -5.03 -8.07 -10.83
CA LEU A 90 -4.41 -8.45 -9.56
C LEU A 90 -5.09 -9.67 -8.90
N PRO A 91 -4.37 -10.42 -8.05
CA PRO A 91 -4.97 -11.33 -7.07
C PRO A 91 -6.02 -10.61 -6.22
N SER A 92 -7.13 -11.29 -5.92
CA SER A 92 -8.26 -10.68 -5.19
C SER A 92 -7.87 -10.17 -3.81
N GLU A 93 -6.96 -10.85 -3.12
CA GLU A 93 -6.44 -10.44 -1.81
C GLU A 93 -5.67 -9.11 -1.91
N LEU A 94 -4.70 -9.02 -2.84
CA LEU A 94 -3.93 -7.80 -3.07
C LEU A 94 -4.81 -6.63 -3.50
N MET A 95 -5.75 -6.88 -4.42
CA MET A 95 -6.73 -5.87 -4.83
C MET A 95 -7.52 -5.34 -3.64
N TYR A 96 -8.02 -6.22 -2.77
CA TYR A 96 -8.75 -5.82 -1.57
C TYR A 96 -7.88 -5.04 -0.60
N GLU A 97 -6.66 -5.50 -0.31
CA GLU A 97 -5.74 -4.81 0.61
C GLU A 97 -5.44 -3.37 0.15
N ILE A 98 -5.22 -3.18 -1.16
CA ILE A 98 -4.95 -1.87 -1.75
C ILE A 98 -6.19 -0.98 -1.69
N LEU A 99 -7.35 -1.46 -2.16
CA LEU A 99 -8.58 -0.66 -2.22
C LEU A 99 -9.15 -0.35 -0.83
N TYR A 100 -8.91 -1.21 0.16
CA TYR A 100 -9.32 -0.98 1.54
C TYR A 100 -8.36 -0.05 2.30
N PHE A 101 -7.14 0.17 1.79
CA PHE A 101 -6.10 0.91 2.49
C PHE A 101 -6.52 2.34 2.92
N PRO A 102 -7.23 3.16 2.11
CA PRO A 102 -7.72 4.46 2.56
C PRO A 102 -8.64 4.39 3.78
N SER A 103 -9.38 3.28 3.96
CA SER A 103 -10.21 3.07 5.15
C SER A 103 -9.37 2.82 6.40
N LEU A 104 -8.18 2.20 6.27
CA LEU A 104 -7.24 2.05 7.38
C LEU A 104 -6.72 3.41 7.86
N ILE A 105 -6.39 4.32 6.92
CA ILE A 105 -5.97 5.69 7.24
C ILE A 105 -7.08 6.43 7.98
N LYS A 106 -8.33 6.34 7.48
CA LYS A 106 -9.49 6.96 8.14
C LYS A 106 -9.69 6.46 9.57
N ASN A 107 -9.49 5.16 9.80
CA ASN A 107 -9.63 4.58 11.14
C ASN A 107 -8.51 5.04 12.08
N ALA A 108 -7.26 5.08 11.62
CA ALA A 108 -6.16 5.65 12.40
C ALA A 108 -6.39 7.11 12.78
N ASN A 109 -6.81 7.94 11.82
CA ASN A 109 -7.13 9.34 12.09
C ASN A 109 -8.27 9.50 13.08
N ARG A 110 -9.24 8.56 13.08
CA ARG A 110 -10.28 8.53 14.10
C ARG A 110 -9.71 8.26 15.48
N TYR A 111 -8.84 7.25 15.65
CA TYR A 111 -8.19 7.00 16.94
C TYR A 111 -7.39 8.21 17.44
N ILE A 112 -6.68 8.90 16.55
CA ILE A 112 -5.94 10.12 16.89
C ILE A 112 -6.91 11.23 17.34
N SER A 113 -8.02 11.43 16.62
CA SER A 113 -9.05 12.40 17.00
C SER A 113 -9.68 12.07 18.35
N ASP A 114 -9.99 10.78 18.58
CA ASP A 114 -10.60 10.33 19.83
C ASP A 114 -9.67 10.61 21.02
N VAL A 115 -8.35 10.40 20.87
CA VAL A 115 -7.35 10.77 21.90
C VAL A 115 -7.26 12.30 22.06
N ALA A 116 -7.27 13.05 20.96
CA ALA A 116 -7.25 14.51 21.01
C ALA A 116 -8.47 15.10 21.75
N GLU A 117 -9.64 14.49 21.60
CA GLU A 117 -10.89 14.95 22.21
C GLU A 117 -11.03 14.51 23.67
N ASN A 118 -10.55 13.31 24.02
CA ASN A 118 -10.86 12.69 25.31
C ASN A 118 -9.66 12.54 26.26
N ASN A 119 -8.43 12.66 25.76
CA ASN A 119 -7.22 12.27 26.48
C ASN A 119 -6.05 13.25 26.28
N SER A 120 -6.29 14.44 25.76
CA SER A 120 -5.24 15.41 25.45
C SER A 120 -4.90 16.30 26.64
N THR A 121 -3.62 16.38 26.98
CA THR A 121 -3.14 17.25 28.06
C THR A 121 -2.35 18.43 27.49
N PRO A 122 -2.92 19.65 27.43
CA PRO A 122 -2.16 20.83 27.03
C PRO A 122 -1.10 21.20 28.09
N PRO A 123 -0.01 21.86 27.68
CA PRO A 123 0.21 22.42 26.35
C PRO A 123 0.96 21.48 25.39
N ASP A 124 1.55 20.40 25.90
CA ASP A 124 2.47 19.54 25.15
C ASP A 124 1.76 18.50 24.27
N PHE A 125 0.54 18.07 24.65
CA PHE A 125 -0.27 17.09 23.91
C PHE A 125 0.44 15.75 23.64
N ASP A 126 1.31 15.31 24.56
CA ASP A 126 2.12 14.10 24.43
C ASP A 126 1.30 12.86 24.05
N GLU A 127 0.09 12.72 24.59
CA GLU A 127 -0.80 11.59 24.31
C GLU A 127 -1.23 11.56 22.83
N VAL A 128 -1.50 12.74 22.26
CA VAL A 128 -1.91 12.90 20.87
C VAL A 128 -0.74 12.60 19.94
N PHE A 129 0.45 13.12 20.24
CA PHE A 129 1.65 12.83 19.45
C PHE A 129 2.04 11.36 19.54
N GLU A 130 1.98 10.74 20.71
CA GLU A 130 2.25 9.31 20.85
C GLU A 130 1.27 8.46 20.02
N GLU A 131 -0.04 8.73 20.11
CA GLU A 131 -1.05 8.00 19.33
C GLU A 131 -0.84 8.22 17.83
N ARG A 132 -0.57 9.45 17.41
CA ARG A 132 -0.30 9.79 16.02
C ARG A 132 0.92 9.05 15.49
N GLN A 133 2.01 9.03 16.22
CA GLN A 133 3.22 8.31 15.84
C GLN A 133 2.97 6.80 15.78
N TYR A 134 2.21 6.25 16.72
CA TYR A 134 1.88 4.83 16.77
C TYR A 134 1.05 4.39 15.57
N GLN A 135 -0.05 5.10 15.31
CA GLN A 135 -0.96 4.78 14.21
C GLN A 135 -0.27 4.89 12.85
N TYR A 136 0.54 5.91 12.64
CA TYR A 136 1.29 6.06 11.38
C TYR A 136 2.48 5.09 11.27
N ALA A 137 3.06 4.63 12.37
CA ALA A 137 3.98 3.50 12.36
C ALA A 137 3.28 2.21 11.87
N LEU A 138 2.09 1.90 12.38
CA LEU A 138 1.30 0.74 11.98
C LEU A 138 0.89 0.79 10.50
N ILE A 139 0.36 1.92 10.04
CA ILE A 139 -0.07 2.08 8.65
C ILE A 139 1.13 2.04 7.70
N GLY A 140 2.25 2.68 8.04
CA GLY A 140 3.46 2.62 7.24
C GLY A 140 3.98 1.18 7.09
N ILE A 141 3.99 0.39 8.17
CA ILE A 141 4.36 -1.03 8.11
C ILE A 141 3.41 -1.81 7.17
N LYS A 142 2.11 -1.51 7.18
CA LYS A 142 1.16 -2.13 6.26
C LYS A 142 1.40 -1.72 4.79
N ALA A 143 1.71 -0.45 4.53
CA ALA A 143 2.07 0.01 3.19
C ALA A 143 3.31 -0.73 2.66
N ALA A 144 4.35 -0.86 3.50
CA ALA A 144 5.54 -1.62 3.17
C ALA A 144 5.23 -3.10 2.86
N ALA A 145 4.35 -3.73 3.63
CA ALA A 145 3.94 -5.12 3.37
C ALA A 145 3.25 -5.25 2.00
N ILE A 146 2.38 -4.31 1.62
CA ILE A 146 1.74 -4.29 0.29
C ILE A 146 2.79 -4.13 -0.82
N ILE A 147 3.74 -3.21 -0.65
CA ILE A 147 4.84 -3.00 -1.61
C ILE A 147 5.63 -4.30 -1.81
N GLU A 148 6.01 -4.98 -0.74
CA GLU A 148 6.79 -6.22 -0.83
C GLU A 148 5.99 -7.38 -1.44
N LYS A 149 4.69 -7.49 -1.14
CA LYS A 149 3.82 -8.46 -1.81
C LYS A 149 3.72 -8.19 -3.32
N LEU A 150 3.54 -6.93 -3.73
CA LEU A 150 3.50 -6.55 -5.15
C LEU A 150 4.81 -6.85 -5.86
N LYS A 151 5.96 -6.51 -5.24
CA LYS A 151 7.27 -6.84 -5.81
C LYS A 151 7.46 -8.35 -5.97
N SER A 152 7.08 -9.11 -4.95
CA SER A 152 7.22 -10.57 -4.97
C SER A 152 6.28 -11.26 -5.96
N GLU A 153 5.04 -10.78 -6.12
CA GLU A 153 4.05 -11.36 -7.03
C GLU A 153 4.43 -11.17 -8.50
N TYR A 154 5.08 -10.05 -8.82
CA TYR A 154 5.36 -9.63 -10.20
C TYR A 154 6.84 -9.59 -10.57
N ASP A 155 7.72 -10.12 -9.71
CA ASP A 155 9.18 -10.12 -9.90
C ASP A 155 9.75 -8.73 -10.25
N ILE A 156 9.22 -7.70 -9.57
CA ILE A 156 9.67 -6.32 -9.75
C ILE A 156 10.96 -6.15 -8.95
N ASP A 157 12.05 -5.86 -9.67
CA ASP A 157 13.42 -5.86 -9.14
C ASP A 157 13.57 -5.06 -7.83
N ARG A 158 13.97 -5.77 -6.77
CA ARG A 158 14.29 -5.23 -5.45
C ARG A 158 15.55 -4.37 -5.45
N SER A 159 16.41 -4.48 -6.46
CA SER A 159 17.68 -3.74 -6.52
C SER A 159 17.51 -2.25 -6.80
N ASN A 160 16.37 -1.84 -7.39
CA ASN A 160 16.08 -0.45 -7.73
C ASN A 160 15.32 0.28 -6.61
N THR A 161 14.99 -0.40 -5.51
CA THR A 161 14.53 0.29 -4.31
C THR A 161 15.77 0.85 -3.63
N GLY A 162 15.98 2.15 -3.77
CA GLY A 162 17.02 2.84 -3.02
C GLY A 162 16.95 2.46 -1.54
N SER A 163 18.08 2.53 -0.85
CA SER A 163 18.22 2.24 0.60
C SER A 163 17.12 2.82 1.49
N GLY A 164 16.38 3.82 1.01
CA GLY A 164 15.20 4.42 1.63
C GLY A 164 14.08 3.45 2.02
N HIS A 165 13.75 2.41 1.25
CA HIS A 165 12.60 1.53 1.58
C HIS A 165 12.86 0.72 2.86
N GLY A 166 13.98 -0.01 2.89
CA GLY A 166 14.40 -0.79 4.07
C GLY A 166 14.61 0.11 5.29
N TYR A 167 15.23 1.27 5.09
CA TYR A 167 15.41 2.27 6.14
C TYR A 167 14.06 2.72 6.74
N ALA A 168 13.05 2.98 5.91
CA ALA A 168 11.74 3.41 6.37
C ALA A 168 11.04 2.34 7.22
N ILE A 169 11.05 1.08 6.76
CA ILE A 169 10.46 -0.04 7.51
C ILE A 169 11.13 -0.18 8.88
N GLU A 170 12.46 -0.17 8.92
CA GLU A 170 13.22 -0.32 10.16
C GLU A 170 12.83 0.76 11.18
N HIS A 171 12.72 2.02 10.73
CA HIS A 171 12.36 3.15 11.58
C HIS A 171 10.93 3.03 12.12
N LEU A 172 9.97 2.60 11.30
CA LEU A 172 8.59 2.42 11.74
C LEU A 172 8.47 1.28 12.76
N ILE A 173 9.13 0.15 12.51
CA ILE A 173 9.18 -0.99 13.46
C ILE A 173 9.81 -0.56 14.78
N LYS A 174 10.93 0.17 14.71
CA LYS A 174 11.63 0.70 15.88
C LYS A 174 10.72 1.63 16.68
N ARG A 175 10.06 2.61 16.03
CA ARG A 175 9.16 3.55 16.73
C ARG A 175 7.99 2.83 17.36
N LYS A 176 7.32 1.93 16.63
CA LYS A 176 6.23 1.10 17.16
C LYS A 176 6.67 0.35 18.42
N SER A 177 7.83 -0.30 18.38
CA SER A 177 8.38 -1.07 19.50
C SER A 177 8.66 -0.19 20.72
N ILE A 178 9.21 1.02 20.52
CA ILE A 178 9.44 2.00 21.59
C ILE A 178 8.10 2.37 22.25
N ILE A 179 7.09 2.75 21.47
CA ILE A 179 5.78 3.15 22.01
C ILE A 179 5.09 1.99 22.72
N ASP A 180 5.12 0.77 22.15
CA ASP A 180 4.59 -0.44 22.81
C ASP A 180 5.26 -0.67 24.18
N SER A 181 6.56 -0.39 24.28
CA SER A 181 7.31 -0.55 25.53
C SER A 181 6.89 0.49 26.59
N ILE A 182 6.71 1.74 26.15
CA ILE A 182 6.22 2.83 27.01
C ILE A 182 4.81 2.51 27.51
N ARG A 183 3.88 2.13 26.63
CA ARG A 183 2.51 1.76 26.99
C ARG A 183 2.45 0.64 28.04
N ARG A 184 3.18 -0.45 27.81
CA ARG A 184 3.27 -1.57 28.76
C ARG A 184 3.86 -1.18 30.11
N SER A 185 4.67 -0.12 30.18
CA SER A 185 5.21 0.37 31.45
C SER A 185 4.21 1.21 32.25
N ARG A 186 3.22 1.83 31.58
CA ARG A 186 2.13 2.59 32.22
C ARG A 186 0.99 1.68 32.70
N ASP A 187 0.83 0.51 32.09
CA ASP A 187 -0.19 -0.48 32.46
C ASP A 187 0.20 -1.36 33.67
N LYS A 188 1.40 -1.18 34.23
CA LYS A 188 1.93 -1.94 35.38
C LYS A 188 1.91 -1.10 36.65
#